data_AF-A9SNQ3-F1
#
_entry.id   AF-A9SNQ3-F1
#
_cell.length_a   1.000
_cell.length_b   1.000
_cell.length_c   1.000
_cell.angle_alpha   90.00
_cell.angle_beta   90.00
_cell.angle_gamma   90.00
#
_symmetry.space_group_name_H-M   'P 1'
#
loop_
_entity.id
_entity.type
_entity.pdbx_description
1 polymer ?
#
loop_
_entity_poly.entity_id
_entity_poly.type
_entity_poly.pdbx_seq_one_letter_code
_entity_poly.pdbx_strand_id
1 'polypeptide(L)'
;MSTRDIEGEWRAASYFLAKGPSATLQYLQKDVRSNLFALKAQALDGDCPPGQDGSMAMDPSLRIRQEAWNALKGMSREQAKRNFVDLLTEVLPEWKKWSADYASKTNSGEEHESEADKLVKAFKLRMGISSSTSIQLSRL
;
A
#
# COMPACT_ATOMS: atom_id res chain seq x y z
N MET A 1 -10.65 -18.00 -11.70
CA MET A 1 -10.68 -17.10 -10.53
C MET A 1 -11.77 -16.06 -10.70
N SER A 2 -12.72 -15.98 -9.76
CA SER A 2 -13.75 -14.95 -9.76
C SER A 2 -13.15 -13.57 -9.46
N THR A 3 -13.71 -12.50 -10.01
CA THR A 3 -13.21 -11.11 -9.84
C THR A 3 -13.03 -10.69 -8.37
N ARG A 4 -13.90 -11.17 -7.48
CA ARG A 4 -13.81 -10.93 -6.03
C ARG A 4 -12.57 -11.54 -5.37
N ASP A 5 -12.05 -12.63 -5.94
CA ASP A 5 -10.87 -13.34 -5.44
C ASP A 5 -9.61 -12.50 -5.71
N ILE A 6 -9.49 -11.98 -6.94
CA ILE A 6 -8.38 -11.12 -7.38
C ILE A 6 -8.26 -9.85 -6.56
N GLU A 7 -9.37 -9.23 -6.16
CA GLU A 7 -9.32 -8.00 -5.37
C GLU A 7 -8.76 -8.23 -3.96
N GLY A 8 -9.12 -9.34 -3.33
CA GLY A 8 -8.56 -9.77 -2.06
C GLY A 8 -7.08 -10.09 -2.16
N GLU A 9 -6.69 -10.89 -3.16
CA GLU A 9 -5.28 -11.24 -3.42
C GLU A 9 -4.44 -10.00 -3.72
N TRP A 10 -4.91 -9.11 -4.59
CA TRP A 10 -4.21 -7.87 -4.94
C TRP A 10 -4.04 -6.93 -3.75
N ARG A 11 -5.05 -6.84 -2.87
CA ARG A 11 -4.96 -6.05 -1.64
C ARG A 11 -3.92 -6.64 -0.69
N ALA A 12 -3.92 -7.97 -0.48
CA ALA A 12 -2.95 -8.65 0.35
C ALA A 12 -1.51 -8.51 -0.20
N ALA A 13 -1.35 -8.69 -1.51
CA ALA A 13 -0.10 -8.49 -2.23
C ALA A 13 0.42 -7.05 -2.11
N SER A 14 -0.46 -6.06 -2.33
CA SER A 14 -0.13 -4.64 -2.17
C SER A 14 0.28 -4.30 -0.74
N TYR A 15 -0.34 -4.96 0.23
CA TYR A 15 -0.02 -4.79 1.65
C TYR A 15 1.34 -5.40 2.00
N PHE A 16 1.64 -6.59 1.48
CA PHE A 16 2.98 -7.18 1.58
C PHE A 16 4.05 -6.26 0.98
N LEU A 17 3.80 -5.65 -0.17
CA LEU A 17 4.77 -4.71 -0.76
C LEU A 17 5.02 -3.48 0.13
N ALA A 18 4.03 -3.07 0.93
CA ALA A 18 4.11 -1.89 1.80
C ALA A 18 4.65 -2.19 3.22
N LYS A 19 4.39 -3.39 3.76
CA LYS A 19 4.63 -3.76 5.16
C LYS A 19 5.43 -5.04 5.34
N GLY A 20 5.69 -5.74 4.23
CA GLY A 20 6.47 -6.97 4.20
C GLY A 20 7.91 -6.75 4.64
N PRO A 21 8.64 -7.86 4.86
CA PRO A 21 10.03 -7.80 5.30
C PRO A 21 10.88 -7.06 4.26
N SER A 22 11.45 -5.93 4.67
CA SER A 22 12.30 -5.09 3.82
C SER A 22 13.47 -5.87 3.22
N ALA A 23 13.99 -6.86 3.95
CA ALA A 23 15.06 -7.73 3.49
C ALA A 23 14.72 -8.50 2.21
N THR A 24 13.47 -8.89 2.00
CA THR A 24 13.06 -9.55 0.75
C THR A 24 12.92 -8.53 -0.39
N LEU A 25 12.35 -7.37 -0.07
CA LEU A 25 12.10 -6.31 -1.04
C LEU A 25 13.40 -5.62 -1.51
N GLN A 26 14.47 -5.60 -0.70
CA GLN A 26 15.73 -4.93 -1.03
C GLN A 26 16.52 -5.64 -2.14
N TYR A 27 16.39 -6.97 -2.26
CA TYR A 27 17.05 -7.77 -3.30
C TYR A 27 16.26 -7.84 -4.61
N LEU A 28 15.06 -7.24 -4.63
CA LEU A 28 14.24 -7.20 -5.81
C LEU A 28 14.96 -6.43 -6.94
N GLN A 29 15.02 -7.04 -8.12
CA GLN A 29 15.60 -6.42 -9.31
C GLN A 29 14.91 -5.09 -9.62
N LYS A 30 15.68 -4.13 -10.14
CA LYS A 30 15.17 -2.77 -10.44
C LYS A 30 13.99 -2.81 -11.41
N ASP A 31 14.06 -3.66 -12.43
CA ASP A 31 13.03 -3.81 -13.46
C ASP A 31 11.73 -4.40 -12.88
N VAL A 32 11.85 -5.36 -11.96
CA VAL A 32 10.68 -5.91 -11.26
C VAL A 32 10.02 -4.85 -10.37
N ARG A 33 10.82 -4.02 -9.69
CA ARG A 33 10.26 -2.88 -8.91
C ARG A 33 9.51 -1.89 -9.79
N SER A 34 10.04 -1.56 -10.97
CA SER A 34 9.33 -0.65 -11.88
C SER A 34 8.06 -1.26 -12.44
N ASN A 35 8.07 -2.55 -12.77
CA ASN A 35 6.89 -3.26 -13.26
C ASN A 35 5.79 -3.38 -12.18
N LEU A 36 6.15 -3.74 -10.95
CA LEU A 36 5.20 -3.76 -9.83
C LEU A 36 4.63 -2.37 -9.56
N PHE A 37 5.44 -1.31 -9.65
CA PHE A 37 4.96 0.06 -9.55
C PHE A 37 3.96 0.39 -10.67
N ALA A 38 4.32 0.12 -11.92
CA ALA A 38 3.50 0.38 -13.10
C ALA A 38 2.15 -0.34 -13.04
N LEU A 39 2.16 -1.63 -12.70
CA LEU A 39 0.94 -2.44 -12.55
C LEU A 39 0.06 -1.94 -11.40
N LYS A 40 0.66 -1.52 -10.29
CA LYS A 40 -0.08 -0.93 -9.17
C LYS A 40 -0.71 0.41 -9.54
N ALA A 41 0.01 1.28 -10.25
CA ALA A 41 -0.50 2.55 -10.74
C ALA A 41 -1.64 2.34 -11.75
N GLN A 42 -1.48 1.43 -12.71
CA GLN A 42 -2.53 1.07 -13.66
C GLN A 42 -3.78 0.49 -12.97
N ALA A 43 -3.61 -0.29 -11.90
CA ALA A 43 -4.72 -0.85 -11.14
C ALA A 43 -5.51 0.21 -10.34
N LEU A 44 -4.85 1.28 -9.88
CA LEU A 44 -5.42 2.35 -9.07
C LEU A 44 -5.99 3.48 -9.94
N ASP A 45 -5.12 4.07 -10.75
CA ASP A 45 -5.38 5.29 -11.51
C ASP A 45 -5.89 4.95 -12.93
N GLY A 46 -5.45 3.82 -13.49
CA GLY A 46 -5.68 3.48 -14.90
C GLY A 46 -4.54 3.98 -15.78
N ASP A 47 -4.86 4.39 -17.00
CA ASP A 47 -3.85 4.82 -17.97
C ASP A 47 -3.00 5.99 -17.45
N CYS A 48 -1.72 5.95 -17.83
CA CYS A 48 -0.75 6.98 -17.46
C CYS A 48 -1.20 8.38 -17.93
N PRO A 49 -1.31 9.37 -17.03
CA PRO A 49 -1.66 10.74 -17.38
C PRO A 49 -0.66 11.38 -18.33
N PRO A 50 -1.10 12.31 -19.20
CA PRO A 50 -0.19 13.08 -20.03
C PRO A 50 0.81 13.85 -19.15
N GLY A 51 2.10 13.69 -19.43
CA GLY A 51 3.20 14.29 -18.68
C GLY A 51 3.81 13.41 -17.57
N GLN A 52 3.29 12.19 -17.37
CA GLN A 52 3.88 11.18 -16.49
C GLN A 52 4.44 9.98 -17.28
N ASP A 53 4.73 10.17 -18.56
CA ASP A 53 5.27 9.14 -19.47
C ASP A 53 6.79 8.92 -19.35
N GLY A 54 7.45 9.64 -18.43
CA GLY A 54 8.89 9.58 -18.21
C GLY A 54 9.68 10.60 -19.02
N SER A 55 9.09 11.23 -20.04
CA SER A 55 9.80 12.18 -20.92
C SER A 55 10.33 13.42 -20.18
N MET A 56 9.61 13.86 -19.14
CA MET A 56 9.96 15.03 -18.32
C MET A 56 10.62 14.67 -16.98
N ALA A 57 10.85 13.39 -16.70
CA ALA A 57 11.43 12.95 -15.43
C ALA A 57 12.95 13.12 -15.41
N MET A 58 13.44 13.99 -14.52
CA MET A 58 14.88 14.20 -14.30
C MET A 58 15.55 13.05 -13.53
N ASP A 59 14.79 12.34 -12.68
CA ASP A 59 15.27 11.15 -11.97
C ASP A 59 15.18 9.91 -12.88
N PRO A 60 16.30 9.23 -13.20
CA PRO A 60 16.29 8.02 -14.04
C PRO A 60 15.40 6.91 -13.49
N SER A 61 15.31 6.77 -12.17
CA SER A 61 14.49 5.74 -11.51
C SER A 61 13.00 6.06 -11.58
N LEU A 62 12.64 7.35 -11.58
CA LEU A 62 11.27 7.78 -11.80
C LEU A 62 10.89 7.61 -13.27
N ARG A 63 11.79 7.97 -14.19
CA ARG A 63 11.60 7.80 -15.64
C ARG A 63 11.27 6.35 -15.98
N ILE A 64 12.07 5.39 -15.52
CA ILE A 64 11.85 3.96 -15.79
C ILE A 64 10.48 3.50 -15.28
N ARG A 65 10.09 3.94 -14.08
CA ARG A 65 8.77 3.63 -13.49
C ARG A 65 7.61 4.18 -14.32
N GLN A 66 7.75 5.43 -14.77
CA GLN A 66 6.77 6.13 -15.58
C GLN A 66 6.66 5.57 -17.01
N GLU A 67 7.79 5.22 -17.61
CA GLU A 67 7.85 4.57 -18.91
C GLU A 67 7.21 3.17 -18.87
N ALA A 68 7.50 2.39 -17.82
CA ALA A 68 6.84 1.11 -17.57
C ALA A 68 5.32 1.27 -17.39
N TRP A 69 4.84 2.33 -16.73
CA TRP A 69 3.41 2.60 -16.60
C TRP A 69 2.78 3.01 -17.94
N ASN A 70 3.45 3.87 -18.71
CA ASN A 70 3.00 4.25 -20.04
C ASN A 70 2.93 3.05 -21.00
N ALA A 71 3.82 2.07 -20.86
CA ALA A 71 3.79 0.83 -21.64
C ALA A 71 2.55 -0.05 -21.36
N LEU A 72 1.87 0.13 -20.22
CA LEU A 72 0.64 -0.59 -19.86
C LEU A 72 -0.64 0.12 -20.35
N LYS A 73 -0.52 1.20 -21.12
CA LYS A 73 -1.66 1.98 -21.61
C LYS A 73 -2.67 1.09 -22.36
N GLY A 74 -3.94 1.22 -22.01
CA GLY A 74 -5.03 0.40 -22.55
C GLY A 74 -5.25 -0.91 -21.79
N MET A 75 -4.43 -1.23 -20.78
CA MET A 75 -4.66 -2.38 -19.90
C MET A 75 -5.80 -2.08 -18.92
N SER A 76 -6.77 -2.98 -18.82
CA SER A 76 -7.85 -2.87 -17.84
C SER A 76 -7.33 -2.97 -16.40
N ARG A 77 -8.03 -2.33 -15.45
CA ARG A 77 -7.64 -2.36 -14.04
C ARG A 77 -7.65 -3.79 -13.48
N GLU A 78 -8.60 -4.61 -13.91
CA GLU A 78 -8.73 -6.00 -13.51
C GLU A 78 -7.53 -6.82 -13.98
N GLN A 79 -7.06 -6.57 -15.21
CA GLN A 79 -5.89 -7.24 -15.76
C GLN A 79 -4.59 -6.75 -15.11
N ALA A 80 -4.48 -5.45 -14.79
CA ALA A 80 -3.36 -4.92 -14.03
C ALA A 80 -3.25 -5.55 -12.64
N LYS A 81 -4.39 -5.71 -11.93
CA LYS A 81 -4.43 -6.40 -10.61
C LYS A 81 -3.97 -7.85 -10.72
N ARG A 82 -4.41 -8.59 -11.74
CA ARG A 82 -3.98 -9.98 -12.00
C ARG A 82 -2.49 -10.07 -12.25
N ASN A 83 -1.99 -9.31 -13.22
CA ASN A 83 -0.58 -9.29 -13.57
C ASN A 83 0.31 -8.88 -12.39
N PHE A 84 -0.17 -7.98 -11.53
CA PHE A 84 0.54 -7.60 -10.29
C PHE A 84 0.70 -8.79 -9.34
N VAL A 85 -0.39 -9.52 -9.09
CA VAL A 85 -0.39 -10.70 -8.21
C VAL A 85 0.47 -11.81 -8.81
N ASP A 86 0.38 -12.04 -10.11
CA ASP A 86 1.16 -13.04 -10.83
C ASP A 86 2.66 -12.74 -10.74
N LEU A 87 3.07 -11.51 -11.07
CA LEU A 87 4.47 -11.07 -10.99
C LEU A 87 5.01 -11.15 -9.55
N LEU A 88 4.22 -10.73 -8.55
CA LEU A 88 4.66 -10.82 -7.15
C LEU A 88 4.79 -12.28 -6.71
N THR A 89 3.92 -13.17 -7.17
CA THR A 89 3.97 -14.61 -6.86
C THR A 89 5.15 -15.29 -7.53
N GLU A 90 5.49 -14.90 -8.76
CA GLU A 90 6.65 -15.41 -9.48
C GLU A 90 7.96 -15.05 -8.76
N VAL A 91 8.06 -13.79 -8.32
CA VAL A 91 9.33 -13.29 -7.78
C VAL A 91 9.46 -13.54 -6.28
N LEU A 92 8.39 -13.42 -5.51
CA LEU A 92 8.39 -13.49 -4.04
C LEU A 92 7.24 -14.36 -3.49
N PRO A 93 7.16 -15.66 -3.81
CA PRO A 93 6.01 -16.52 -3.47
C PRO A 93 5.69 -16.55 -1.96
N GLU A 94 6.65 -16.25 -1.09
CA GLU A 94 6.46 -16.13 0.36
C GLU A 94 5.45 -15.04 0.77
N TRP A 95 5.10 -14.10 -0.12
CA TRP A 95 4.12 -13.04 0.17
C TRP A 95 2.77 -13.60 0.60
N LYS A 96 2.35 -14.75 0.04
CA LYS A 96 1.07 -15.40 0.38
C LYS A 96 1.08 -15.87 1.83
N LYS A 97 2.14 -16.58 2.24
CA LYS A 97 2.30 -17.05 3.61
C LYS A 97 2.38 -15.87 4.59
N TRP A 98 3.20 -14.87 4.27
CA TRP A 98 3.31 -13.67 5.10
C TRP A 98 1.97 -12.96 5.28
N SER A 99 1.18 -12.83 4.21
CA SER A 99 -0.11 -12.16 4.27
C SER A 99 -1.14 -12.93 5.12
N ALA A 100 -1.12 -14.27 5.06
CA ALA A 100 -1.96 -15.12 5.91
C ALA A 100 -1.56 -15.03 7.39
N ASP A 101 -0.25 -15.08 7.67
CA ASP A 101 0.30 -14.95 9.02
C ASP A 101 0.03 -13.55 9.61
N TYR A 102 0.05 -12.51 8.77
CA TYR A 102 -0.26 -11.15 9.18
C TYR A 102 -1.75 -10.99 9.49
N ALA A 103 -2.63 -11.52 8.64
CA ALA A 103 -4.08 -11.45 8.83
C ALA A 103 -4.54 -12.14 10.13
N SER A 104 -3.89 -13.26 10.50
CA SER A 104 -4.18 -13.92 11.77
C SER A 104 -3.74 -13.07 12.96
N LYS A 105 -2.54 -12.47 12.93
CA LYS A 105 -2.05 -11.56 13.98
C LYS A 105 -2.93 -10.33 14.19
N THR A 106 -3.44 -9.72 13.13
CA THR A 106 -4.33 -8.55 13.24
C THR A 106 -5.68 -8.88 13.87
N ASN A 107 -6.17 -10.12 13.72
CA ASN A 107 -7.41 -10.57 14.35
C ASN A 107 -7.21 -10.99 15.82
N SER A 108 -5.98 -11.23 16.24
CA SER A 108 -5.62 -11.61 17.62
C SER A 108 -5.50 -10.45 18.60
N GLY A 109 -5.81 -9.21 18.19
CA GLY A 109 -5.92 -8.09 19.13
C GLY A 109 -4.62 -7.67 19.80
N GLU A 110 -3.55 -7.44 19.03
CA GLU A 110 -2.53 -6.51 19.50
C GLU A 110 -2.99 -5.09 19.11
N GLU A 111 -3.60 -4.40 20.07
CA GLU A 111 -3.71 -2.94 20.11
C GLU A 111 -2.29 -2.36 20.11
N HIS A 112 -1.61 -2.37 18.97
CA HIS A 112 -0.38 -1.64 18.82
C HIS A 112 -0.76 -0.16 18.70
N GLU A 113 -0.96 0.50 19.85
CA GLU A 113 -1.19 1.93 20.01
C GLU A 113 -0.31 2.65 18.97
N SER A 114 -0.96 3.19 17.94
CA SER A 114 -0.20 3.69 16.80
C SER A 114 0.69 4.82 17.26
N GLU A 115 1.82 5.05 16.61
CA GLU A 115 2.68 6.17 16.98
C GLU A 115 1.91 7.50 16.92
N ALA A 116 0.91 7.59 16.05
CA ALA A 116 -0.04 8.70 16.01
C ALA A 116 -0.90 8.78 17.28
N ASP A 117 -1.40 7.67 17.82
CA ASP A 117 -2.15 7.64 19.07
C ASP A 117 -1.26 8.04 20.26
N LYS A 118 -0.01 7.55 20.30
CA LYS A 118 0.98 7.94 21.32
C LYS A 118 1.29 9.43 21.24
N LEU A 119 1.47 9.98 20.05
CA LEU A 119 1.72 11.41 19.83
C LEU A 119 0.51 12.28 20.19
N VAL A 120 -0.71 11.86 19.82
CA VAL A 120 -1.94 12.55 20.18
C VAL A 120 -2.15 12.54 21.70
N LYS A 121 -1.86 11.42 22.36
CA LYS A 121 -1.96 11.27 23.82
C LYS A 121 -0.89 12.10 24.54
N ALA A 122 0.35 12.09 24.07
CA ALA A 122 1.43 12.92 24.59
C ALA A 122 1.15 14.41 24.42
N PHE A 123 0.61 14.81 23.26
CA PHE A 123 0.20 16.19 23.00
C PHE A 123 -0.93 16.64 23.94
N LYS A 124 -1.96 15.80 24.11
CA LYS A 124 -3.07 16.08 25.06
C LYS A 124 -2.57 16.24 26.49
N LEU A 125 -1.63 15.39 26.92
CA LEU A 125 -1.01 15.45 28.25
C LEU A 125 -0.19 16.75 28.43
N ARG A 126 0.61 17.10 27.41
CA ARG A 126 1.46 18.31 27.40
C ARG A 126 0.65 19.61 27.41
N MET A 127 -0.52 19.61 26.76
CA MET A 127 -1.41 20.76 26.66
C MET A 127 -2.42 20.85 27.81
N GLY A 128 -2.44 19.88 28.74
CA GLY A 128 -3.34 19.89 29.89
C GLY A 128 -4.83 19.78 29.49
N ILE A 129 -5.14 19.25 28.31
CA ILE A 129 -6.51 19.12 27.82
C ILE A 129 -7.13 17.88 28.48
N SER A 130 -7.60 18.06 29.71
CA SER A 130 -8.42 17.06 30.40
C SER A 130 -9.78 17.00 29.71
N SER A 131 -10.14 15.83 29.19
CA SER A 131 -11.50 15.59 28.67
C SER A 131 -12.44 15.47 29.87
N SER A 132 -12.92 16.60 30.36
CA SER A 132 -13.94 16.66 31.40
C SER A 132 -15.22 17.22 30.80
N THR A 133 -15.99 16.36 30.14
CA THR A 133 -17.42 16.55 29.97
C THR A 133 -18.07 16.35 31.35
N SER A 134 -18.31 17.45 32.04
CA SER A 134 -19.31 17.53 33.11
C SER A 134 -19.96 18.89 33.03
N ILE A 135 -20.98 18.98 32.16
CA ILE A 135 -21.96 20.05 32.20
C ILE A 135 -22.81 19.79 33.44
N GLN A 136 -22.47 20.43 34.56
CA GLN A 136 -23.42 20.59 35.66
C GLN A 136 -24.28 21.82 35.34
N LEU A 137 -25.49 21.55 34.87
CA LEU A 137 -26.58 22.52 34.74
C LEU A 137 -27.12 22.84 36.13
N SER A 138 -26.65 23.93 36.73
CA SER A 138 -27.33 24.57 37.86
C SER A 138 -28.09 25.79 37.34
N ARG A 139 -29.42 25.64 37.25
CA ARG A 139 -30.40 26.68 36.94
C ARG A 139 -30.83 27.35 38.25
N LEU A 140 -30.88 28.69 38.20
CA LEU A 140 -31.61 29.65 39.04
C LEU A 140 -31.14 29.85 40.49
#